data_AF-A0A4W6F6P6-F1
#
_entry.id   AF-A0A4W6F6P6-F1
#
_cell.length_a   1.000
_cell.length_b   1.000
_cell.length_c   1.000
_cell.angle_alpha   90.00
_cell.angle_beta   90.00
_cell.angle_gamma   90.00
#
_symmetry.space_group_name_H-M   'P 1'
#
loop_
_entity.id
_entity.type
_entity.pdbx_description
1 polymer ?
#
loop_
_entity_poly.entity_id
_entity_poly.type
_entity_poly.pdbx_seq_one_letter_code
_entity_poly.pdbx_strand_id
1 'polypeptide(L)'
;MIAAHRAGIPVFVTGGIGGVHRDGENSLDISADLTELGRTPIAVVSAGIKSILDIGRTLEFLETHGVCVATYGKSKNFPAFFSPQSGFTSPCQVSKPAEAAKLIASALSLGLQSGVLLAVPIPEEHAPAGQQIEEAIQAAVTEASAKGITGREVTPFILQKVNELTKGKSLQANIALIHNNARVGSQIACALSKTHHSGKHSSQSESDIVVIGGINVDFIAKGKTKTLHFGQTNPGSVCQSFGGVGRNIADCLSRLGHNPLFISATGADSHSDAVLNYCRHMNTSGVARLEEQSTATYCAVITESGELSLGLGDMDIHQQITEQYVSQFEKQLSSATLVCLDGNIPVSTINYVCSVAKKHNVSVWYEPTDSEKACKPFLSDAWKSLSYSSPNLAELCTMNKTLGIPTPEGKQKSTERLKTVFSGSTVDSFPLFTLMSHISTQSCYSWVSCEKCK
;
A
#
# COMPACT_ATOMS: atom_id res chain seq x y z
N MET A 1 -12.32 -0.51 3.59
CA MET A 1 -11.85 0.83 4.02
C MET A 1 -10.56 0.77 4.81
N ILE A 2 -10.52 0.13 5.99
CA ILE A 2 -9.30 -0.01 6.82
C ILE A 2 -8.08 -0.47 6.02
N ALA A 3 -8.18 -1.61 5.33
CA ALA A 3 -7.07 -2.17 4.56
C ALA A 3 -6.59 -1.23 3.44
N ALA A 4 -7.52 -0.58 2.75
CA ALA A 4 -7.21 0.37 1.69
C ALA A 4 -6.44 1.59 2.24
N HIS A 5 -6.92 2.19 3.33
CA HIS A 5 -6.23 3.30 3.99
C HIS A 5 -4.83 2.90 4.48
N ARG A 6 -4.70 1.73 5.13
CA ARG A 6 -3.40 1.17 5.56
C ARG A 6 -2.43 0.92 4.41
N ALA A 7 -2.93 0.61 3.22
CA ALA A 7 -2.16 0.43 2.01
C ALA A 7 -1.88 1.75 1.25
N GLY A 8 -2.26 2.91 1.80
CA GLY A 8 -2.10 4.21 1.14
C GLY A 8 -3.02 4.42 -0.07
N ILE A 9 -4.15 3.70 -0.14
CA ILE A 9 -5.16 3.84 -1.20
C ILE A 9 -6.24 4.84 -0.73
N PRO A 10 -6.28 6.06 -1.27
CA PRO A 10 -7.14 7.13 -0.75
C PRO A 10 -8.59 7.09 -1.27
N VAL A 11 -8.88 6.29 -2.29
CA VAL A 11 -10.21 6.21 -2.94
C VAL A 11 -10.69 4.76 -2.96
N PHE A 12 -11.89 4.52 -2.42
CA PHE A 12 -12.57 3.24 -2.42
C PHE A 12 -13.93 3.37 -3.10
N VAL A 13 -14.28 2.43 -3.98
CA VAL A 13 -15.52 2.45 -4.74
C VAL A 13 -16.41 1.28 -4.33
N THR A 14 -17.71 1.54 -4.18
CA THR A 14 -18.72 0.50 -3.96
C THR A 14 -20.03 0.86 -4.66
N GLY A 15 -20.99 -0.05 -4.67
CA GLY A 15 -22.34 0.26 -5.15
C GLY A 15 -23.02 1.30 -4.25
N GLY A 16 -23.12 1.01 -2.95
CA GLY A 16 -23.85 1.81 -1.96
C GLY A 16 -23.36 1.46 -0.57
N ILE A 17 -23.17 2.47 0.28
CA ILE A 17 -22.72 2.23 1.65
C ILE A 17 -23.86 1.63 2.50
N GLY A 18 -23.50 0.95 3.59
CA GLY A 18 -24.43 0.73 4.69
C GLY A 18 -24.86 2.04 5.34
N GLY A 19 -25.76 1.96 6.31
CA GLY A 19 -26.38 3.12 6.93
C GLY A 19 -27.20 2.76 8.15
N VAL A 20 -27.98 3.72 8.62
CA VAL A 20 -28.99 3.52 9.66
C VAL A 20 -30.17 2.79 9.01
N HIS A 21 -30.58 1.66 9.57
CA HIS A 21 -31.76 0.96 9.10
C HIS A 21 -33.03 1.76 9.41
N ARG A 22 -34.12 1.46 8.70
CA ARG A 22 -35.42 2.07 9.02
C ARG A 22 -35.88 1.53 10.37
N ASP A 23 -36.42 2.40 11.23
CA ASP A 23 -36.63 2.15 12.67
C ASP A 23 -35.31 2.05 13.48
N GLY A 24 -34.20 2.55 12.94
CA GLY A 24 -32.88 2.55 13.59
C GLY A 24 -32.84 3.32 14.92
N GLU A 25 -33.75 4.26 15.14
CA GLU A 25 -33.88 5.01 16.41
C GLU A 25 -34.34 4.12 17.57
N ASN A 26 -35.08 3.05 17.28
CA ASN A 26 -35.57 2.11 18.30
C ASN A 26 -34.72 0.84 18.33
N SER A 27 -34.39 0.31 17.15
CA SER A 27 -33.65 -0.96 17.01
C SER A 27 -32.14 -0.81 17.21
N LEU A 28 -31.59 0.39 17.01
CA LEU A 28 -30.15 0.66 16.93
C LEU A 28 -29.42 -0.21 15.89
N ASP A 29 -30.13 -0.68 14.86
CA ASP A 29 -29.54 -1.39 13.72
C ASP A 29 -28.83 -0.39 12.80
N ILE A 30 -27.54 -0.18 13.08
CA ILE A 30 -26.69 0.80 12.40
C ILE A 30 -25.46 0.09 11.84
N SER A 31 -25.21 0.31 10.55
CA SER A 31 -24.06 -0.30 9.87
C SER A 31 -22.72 0.23 10.41
N ALA A 32 -21.78 -0.69 10.65
CA ALA A 32 -20.40 -0.37 10.99
C ALA A 32 -19.69 0.48 9.92
N ASP A 33 -20.19 0.53 8.68
CA ASP A 33 -19.68 1.41 7.61
C ASP A 33 -19.64 2.88 8.07
N LEU A 34 -20.63 3.34 8.85
CA LEU A 34 -20.74 4.73 9.27
C LEU A 34 -19.68 5.10 10.31
N THR A 35 -19.50 4.23 11.32
CA THR A 35 -18.45 4.41 12.32
C THR A 35 -17.06 4.30 11.67
N GLU A 36 -16.92 3.43 10.67
CA GLU A 36 -15.68 3.32 9.90
C GLU A 36 -15.37 4.59 9.11
N LEU A 37 -16.38 5.17 8.45
CA LEU A 37 -16.27 6.48 7.79
C LEU A 37 -15.88 7.59 8.78
N GLY A 38 -16.33 7.52 10.03
CA GLY A 38 -15.95 8.49 11.07
C GLY A 38 -14.49 8.41 11.54
N ARG A 39 -13.79 7.30 11.31
CA ARG A 39 -12.47 7.02 11.90
C ARG A 39 -11.33 6.74 10.93
N THR A 40 -11.65 6.52 9.65
CA THR A 40 -10.65 6.18 8.63
C THR A 40 -10.62 7.26 7.55
N PRO A 41 -9.49 7.97 7.37
CA PRO A 41 -9.30 8.97 6.33
C PRO A 41 -9.26 8.34 4.92
N ILE A 42 -10.44 8.12 4.35
CA ILE A 42 -10.60 7.55 3.00
C ILE A 42 -11.80 8.17 2.29
N ALA A 43 -11.69 8.37 0.98
CA ALA A 43 -12.81 8.76 0.15
C ALA A 43 -13.57 7.52 -0.33
N VAL A 44 -14.87 7.45 -0.05
CA VAL A 44 -15.77 6.41 -0.53
C VAL A 44 -16.67 6.97 -1.62
N VAL A 45 -16.62 6.38 -2.80
CA VAL A 45 -17.48 6.71 -3.95
C VAL A 45 -18.57 5.65 -4.07
N SER A 46 -19.82 6.08 -3.97
CA SER A 46 -20.98 5.18 -4.03
C SER A 46 -22.19 5.87 -4.64
N ALA A 47 -23.26 5.12 -4.92
CA ALA A 47 -24.54 5.68 -5.34
C ALA A 47 -25.36 6.25 -4.17
N GLY A 48 -24.68 6.77 -3.15
CA GLY A 48 -25.27 7.10 -1.86
C GLY A 48 -25.38 5.87 -0.96
N ILE A 49 -26.52 5.74 -0.29
CA ILE A 49 -26.82 4.73 0.73
C ILE A 49 -27.76 3.69 0.13
N LYS A 50 -27.61 2.40 0.44
CA LYS A 50 -28.49 1.34 -0.10
C LYS A 50 -29.97 1.68 0.18
N SER A 51 -30.84 1.54 -0.82
CA SER A 51 -32.26 1.96 -0.79
C SER A 51 -33.12 1.40 0.37
N ILE A 52 -32.73 0.28 0.96
CA ILE A 52 -33.47 -0.35 2.08
C ILE A 52 -33.30 0.40 3.40
N LEU A 53 -32.40 1.38 3.45
CA LEU A 53 -31.98 2.08 4.66
C LEU A 53 -32.68 3.44 4.79
N ASP A 54 -32.44 4.12 5.91
CA ASP A 54 -32.93 5.46 6.18
C ASP A 54 -31.87 6.50 5.81
N ILE A 55 -32.09 7.22 4.71
CA ILE A 55 -31.14 8.21 4.19
C ILE A 55 -31.00 9.40 5.15
N GLY A 56 -32.12 9.92 5.68
CA GLY A 56 -32.12 11.08 6.57
C GLY A 56 -31.31 10.81 7.83
N ARG A 57 -31.63 9.73 8.54
CA ARG A 57 -30.90 9.33 9.76
C ARG A 57 -29.44 9.00 9.48
N THR A 58 -29.14 8.41 8.33
CA THR A 58 -27.74 8.13 7.95
C THR A 58 -26.95 9.42 7.72
N LEU A 59 -27.54 10.43 7.08
CA LEU A 59 -26.88 11.73 6.89
C LEU A 59 -26.63 12.44 8.23
N GLU A 60 -27.60 12.44 9.15
CA GLU A 60 -27.44 12.97 10.52
C GLU A 60 -26.34 12.24 11.29
N PHE A 61 -26.26 10.91 11.16
CA PHE A 61 -25.22 10.11 11.79
C PHE A 61 -23.83 10.45 11.24
N LEU A 62 -23.71 10.57 9.91
CA LEU A 62 -22.46 10.93 9.23
C LEU A 62 -22.00 12.35 9.61
N GLU A 63 -22.92 13.30 9.70
CA GLU A 63 -22.66 14.65 10.21
C GLU A 63 -22.12 14.62 11.64
N THR A 64 -22.78 13.87 12.53
CA THR A 64 -22.35 13.69 13.93
C THR A 64 -20.93 13.10 14.03
N HIS A 65 -20.55 12.22 13.10
CA HIS A 65 -19.21 11.61 13.03
C HIS A 65 -18.19 12.45 12.25
N GLY A 66 -18.54 13.68 11.85
CA GLY A 66 -17.65 14.58 11.13
C GLY A 66 -17.28 14.09 9.73
N VAL A 67 -18.09 13.21 9.12
CA VAL A 67 -17.84 12.69 7.77
C VAL A 67 -18.28 13.74 6.75
N CYS A 68 -17.35 14.13 5.87
CA CYS A 68 -17.69 15.06 4.79
C CYS A 68 -18.52 14.35 3.72
N VAL A 69 -19.76 14.80 3.52
CA VAL A 69 -20.65 14.24 2.48
C VAL A 69 -20.81 15.25 1.33
N ALA A 70 -20.57 14.80 0.10
CA ALA A 70 -20.81 15.61 -1.09
C ALA A 70 -21.49 14.81 -2.21
N THR A 71 -22.44 15.45 -2.90
CA THR A 71 -23.02 14.90 -4.13
C THR A 71 -22.11 15.22 -5.33
N TYR A 72 -21.84 14.21 -6.16
CA TYR A 72 -21.19 14.36 -7.45
C TYR A 72 -22.23 14.65 -8.54
N GLY A 73 -22.16 15.81 -9.18
CA GLY A 73 -23.09 16.19 -10.25
C GLY A 73 -23.37 17.69 -10.27
N LYS A 74 -24.52 18.09 -10.82
CA LYS A 74 -24.92 19.51 -10.96
C LYS A 74 -25.76 20.04 -9.78
N SER A 75 -26.13 19.19 -8.83
CA SER A 75 -27.04 19.55 -7.74
C SER A 75 -26.59 18.96 -6.41
N LYS A 76 -27.13 19.49 -5.31
CA LYS A 76 -26.94 18.94 -3.96
C LYS A 76 -27.85 17.76 -3.64
N ASN A 77 -28.75 17.35 -4.54
CA ASN A 77 -29.68 16.25 -4.27
C ASN A 77 -28.88 14.99 -3.97
N PHE A 78 -29.13 14.37 -2.81
CA PHE A 78 -28.49 13.13 -2.43
C PHE A 78 -29.18 11.98 -3.21
N PRO A 79 -28.43 11.08 -3.87
CA PRO A 79 -29.02 9.95 -4.59
C PRO A 79 -29.51 8.86 -3.62
N ALA A 80 -30.64 8.23 -3.96
CA ALA A 80 -31.18 7.07 -3.26
C ALA A 80 -30.81 5.78 -3.99
N PHE A 81 -29.51 5.54 -4.23
CA PHE A 81 -28.97 4.34 -4.89
C PHE A 81 -29.50 4.10 -6.31
N PHE A 82 -30.72 3.60 -6.46
CA PHE A 82 -31.38 3.46 -7.76
C PHE A 82 -31.97 4.76 -8.28
N SER A 83 -32.34 5.72 -7.42
CA SER A 83 -32.86 7.02 -7.88
C SER A 83 -31.80 8.13 -7.77
N PRO A 84 -31.70 9.04 -8.76
CA PRO A 84 -30.84 10.22 -8.65
C PRO A 84 -31.30 11.21 -7.58
N GLN A 85 -32.52 11.06 -7.02
CA GLN A 85 -33.09 11.96 -6.03
C GLN A 85 -33.71 11.18 -4.87
N SER A 86 -33.33 11.52 -3.64
CA SER A 86 -33.85 10.92 -2.41
C SER A 86 -34.85 11.79 -1.65
N GLY A 87 -35.00 13.07 -2.03
CA GLY A 87 -35.65 14.09 -1.20
C GLY A 87 -34.73 14.71 -0.14
N PHE A 88 -33.51 14.20 0.02
CA PHE A 88 -32.48 14.79 0.90
C PHE A 88 -31.39 15.49 0.09
N THR A 89 -30.60 16.34 0.75
CA THR A 89 -29.49 17.07 0.14
C THR A 89 -28.18 16.85 0.88
N SER A 90 -27.09 16.72 0.13
CA SER A 90 -25.74 16.75 0.68
C SER A 90 -25.36 18.17 1.15
N PRO A 91 -24.53 18.30 2.20
CA PRO A 91 -23.93 19.57 2.60
C PRO A 91 -23.15 20.24 1.46
N CYS A 92 -22.38 19.43 0.73
CA CYS A 92 -21.48 19.86 -0.33
C CYS A 92 -21.88 19.28 -1.70
N GLN A 93 -21.41 19.91 -2.78
CA GLN A 93 -21.54 19.40 -4.14
C GLN A 93 -20.24 19.64 -4.92
N VAL A 94 -19.90 18.68 -5.77
CA VAL A 94 -18.76 18.74 -6.69
C VAL A 94 -19.21 18.28 -8.08
N SER A 95 -18.72 18.90 -9.14
CA SER A 95 -19.22 18.63 -10.50
C SER A 95 -18.20 17.94 -11.40
N LYS A 96 -16.92 17.97 -11.01
CA LYS A 96 -15.80 17.46 -11.82
C LYS A 96 -14.86 16.58 -10.98
N PRO A 97 -14.14 15.64 -11.61
CA PRO A 97 -13.18 14.80 -10.89
C PRO A 97 -12.08 15.61 -10.21
N ALA A 98 -11.66 16.73 -10.81
CA ALA A 98 -10.65 17.62 -10.23
C ALA A 98 -11.15 18.35 -8.96
N GLU A 99 -12.43 18.74 -8.92
CA GLU A 99 -13.02 19.37 -7.73
C GLU A 99 -13.15 18.36 -6.58
N ALA A 100 -13.63 17.15 -6.89
CA ALA A 100 -13.68 16.05 -5.94
C ALA A 100 -12.28 15.67 -5.43
N ALA A 101 -11.27 15.60 -6.31
CA ALA A 101 -9.89 15.36 -5.92
C ALA A 101 -9.34 16.47 -5.00
N LYS A 102 -9.65 17.74 -5.28
CA LYS A 102 -9.25 18.86 -4.42
C LYS A 102 -9.93 18.79 -3.04
N LEU A 103 -11.20 18.40 -2.97
CA LEU A 103 -11.91 18.18 -1.71
C LEU A 103 -11.21 17.10 -0.88
N ILE A 104 -10.92 15.95 -1.48
CA ILE A 104 -10.22 14.83 -0.82
C ILE A 104 -8.83 15.25 -0.37
N ALA A 105 -8.04 15.88 -1.25
CA ALA A 105 -6.70 16.36 -0.92
C ALA A 105 -6.71 17.35 0.25
N SER A 106 -7.70 18.25 0.28
CA SER A 106 -7.86 19.24 1.36
C SER A 106 -8.17 18.54 2.69
N ALA A 107 -9.10 17.57 2.70
CA ALA A 107 -9.45 16.80 3.89
C ALA A 107 -8.23 16.06 4.47
N LEU A 108 -7.44 15.41 3.60
CA LEU A 108 -6.20 14.73 3.98
C LEU A 108 -5.13 15.72 4.51
N SER A 109 -4.96 16.86 3.85
CA SER A 109 -3.96 17.87 4.25
C SER A 109 -4.25 18.53 5.59
N LEU A 110 -5.53 18.63 5.98
CA LEU A 110 -5.96 19.14 7.28
C LEU A 110 -5.78 18.12 8.40
N GLY A 111 -5.37 16.88 8.10
CA GLY A 111 -5.18 15.82 9.09
C GLY A 111 -6.49 15.32 9.71
N LEU A 112 -7.62 15.50 9.03
CA LEU A 112 -8.92 15.04 9.51
C LEU A 112 -8.92 13.50 9.61
N GLN A 113 -9.45 13.00 10.73
CA GLN A 113 -9.50 11.56 11.02
C GLN A 113 -10.72 10.85 10.39
N SER A 114 -11.63 11.61 9.80
CA SER A 114 -12.83 11.09 9.13
C SER A 114 -12.63 10.96 7.62
N GLY A 115 -13.46 10.12 7.01
CA GLY A 115 -13.54 9.91 5.57
C GLY A 115 -14.39 10.95 4.85
N VAL A 116 -14.44 10.80 3.53
CA VAL A 116 -15.29 11.60 2.63
C VAL A 116 -16.23 10.67 1.89
N LEU A 117 -17.53 10.94 1.92
CA LEU A 117 -18.52 10.25 1.09
C LEU A 117 -18.82 11.09 -0.16
N LEU A 118 -18.51 10.54 -1.33
CA LEU A 118 -18.89 11.09 -2.63
C LEU A 118 -20.06 10.30 -3.20
N ALA A 119 -21.26 10.87 -3.11
CA ALA A 119 -22.49 10.26 -3.58
C ALA A 119 -22.72 10.58 -5.08
N VAL A 120 -22.64 9.55 -5.92
CA VAL A 120 -22.73 9.62 -7.39
C VAL A 120 -24.11 9.11 -7.84
N PRO A 121 -24.96 9.93 -8.46
CA PRO A 121 -26.25 9.46 -8.94
C PRO A 121 -26.08 8.38 -10.02
N ILE A 122 -27.05 7.47 -10.11
CA ILE A 122 -27.16 6.51 -11.21
C ILE A 122 -27.12 7.25 -12.57
N PRO A 123 -26.58 6.64 -13.65
CA PRO A 123 -26.61 7.25 -14.97
C PRO A 123 -28.02 7.66 -15.41
N GLU A 124 -28.13 8.79 -16.12
CA GLU A 124 -29.40 9.41 -16.53
C GLU A 124 -30.28 8.46 -17.36
N GLU A 125 -29.65 7.64 -18.21
CA GLU A 125 -30.33 6.60 -19.02
C GLU A 125 -31.03 5.52 -18.18
N HIS A 126 -30.57 5.29 -16.95
CA HIS A 126 -31.13 4.32 -16.01
C HIS A 126 -32.02 4.96 -14.93
N ALA A 127 -32.07 6.29 -14.85
CA ALA A 127 -32.83 7.01 -13.83
C ALA A 127 -34.34 6.73 -13.83
N PRO A 128 -35.05 6.63 -14.98
CA PRO A 128 -36.49 6.34 -14.97
C PRO A 128 -36.82 4.96 -14.42
N ALA A 129 -36.02 3.95 -14.79
CA ALA A 129 -36.16 2.60 -14.24
C ALA A 129 -35.80 2.58 -12.74
N GLY A 130 -34.77 3.34 -12.37
CA GLY A 130 -34.32 3.53 -11.00
C GLY A 130 -35.40 4.10 -10.08
N GLN A 131 -36.14 5.11 -10.53
CA GLN A 131 -37.25 5.69 -9.79
C GLN A 131 -38.36 4.67 -9.50
N GLN A 132 -38.73 3.85 -10.50
CA GLN A 132 -39.71 2.77 -10.33
C GLN A 132 -39.24 1.70 -9.33
N ILE A 133 -37.94 1.38 -9.35
CA ILE A 133 -37.34 0.44 -8.39
C ILE A 133 -37.40 1.02 -6.98
N GLU A 134 -37.07 2.30 -6.82
CA GLU A 134 -37.10 2.96 -5.51
C GLU A 134 -38.51 3.02 -4.91
N GLU A 135 -39.53 3.31 -5.74
CA GLU A 135 -40.94 3.25 -5.33
C GLU A 135 -41.36 1.83 -4.90
N ALA A 136 -40.91 0.80 -5.63
CA ALA A 136 -41.15 -0.59 -5.27
C ALA A 136 -40.47 -0.98 -3.95
N ILE A 137 -39.25 -0.47 -3.70
CA ILE A 137 -38.53 -0.67 -2.43
C ILE A 137 -39.29 0.00 -1.29
N GLN A 138 -39.72 1.24 -1.48
CA GLN A 138 -40.49 1.96 -0.47
C GLN A 138 -41.77 1.20 -0.09
N ALA A 139 -42.51 0.70 -1.07
CA ALA A 139 -43.69 -0.12 -0.85
C ALA A 139 -43.36 -1.43 -0.10
N ALA A 140 -42.28 -2.12 -0.49
CA ALA A 140 -41.83 -3.35 0.16
C ALA A 140 -41.41 -3.12 1.62
N VAL A 141 -40.74 -2.01 1.92
CA VAL A 141 -40.34 -1.65 3.28
C VAL A 141 -41.57 -1.33 4.15
N THR A 142 -42.53 -0.57 3.62
CA THR A 142 -43.79 -0.32 4.33
C THR A 142 -44.56 -1.62 4.60
N GLU A 143 -44.59 -2.54 3.65
CA GLU A 143 -45.22 -3.86 3.83
C GLU A 143 -44.49 -4.71 4.87
N ALA A 144 -43.16 -4.72 4.86
CA ALA A 144 -42.34 -5.43 5.84
C ALA A 144 -42.63 -4.95 7.27
N SER A 145 -42.68 -3.62 7.45
CA SER A 145 -43.02 -2.99 8.73
C SER A 145 -44.44 -3.33 9.18
N ALA A 146 -45.43 -3.23 8.28
CA ALA A 146 -46.82 -3.58 8.60
C ALA A 146 -47.00 -5.05 8.99
N LYS A 147 -46.16 -5.95 8.46
CA LYS A 147 -46.15 -7.38 8.79
C LYS A 147 -45.27 -7.73 9.99
N GLY A 148 -44.60 -6.76 10.61
CA GLY A 148 -43.67 -6.99 11.72
C GLY A 148 -42.46 -7.85 11.35
N ILE A 149 -42.03 -7.80 10.09
CA ILE A 149 -40.81 -8.51 9.64
C ILE A 149 -39.61 -7.70 10.15
N THR A 150 -38.75 -8.34 10.95
CA THR A 150 -37.61 -7.69 11.61
C THR A 150 -36.32 -8.50 11.49
N GLY A 151 -35.18 -7.85 11.73
CA GLY A 151 -33.87 -8.50 11.73
C GLY A 151 -33.45 -9.05 10.36
N ARG A 152 -32.79 -10.20 10.34
CA ARG A 152 -32.20 -10.79 9.13
C ARG A 152 -33.20 -11.14 8.02
N GLU A 153 -34.49 -11.23 8.33
CA GLU A 153 -35.56 -11.60 7.39
C GLU A 153 -36.06 -10.40 6.56
N VAL A 154 -35.74 -9.16 6.97
CA VAL A 154 -36.15 -7.93 6.28
C VAL A 154 -35.54 -7.84 4.88
N THR A 155 -34.23 -8.09 4.78
CA THR A 155 -33.50 -7.97 3.51
C THR A 155 -33.97 -8.98 2.46
N PRO A 156 -34.10 -10.30 2.76
CA PRO A 156 -34.66 -11.26 1.82
C PRO A 156 -36.08 -10.90 1.37
N PHE A 157 -36.94 -10.47 2.30
CA PHE A 157 -38.32 -10.08 1.99
C PHE A 157 -38.37 -8.90 1.00
N ILE A 158 -37.61 -7.83 1.28
CA ILE A 158 -37.55 -6.66 0.40
C ILE A 158 -37.01 -7.05 -0.98
N LEU A 159 -35.92 -7.83 -1.04
CA LEU A 159 -35.33 -8.23 -2.32
C LEU A 159 -36.27 -9.09 -3.16
N GLN A 160 -37.01 -10.02 -2.54
CA GLN A 160 -38.02 -10.82 -3.23
C GLN A 160 -39.11 -9.91 -3.83
N LYS A 161 -39.68 -9.03 -2.99
CA LYS A 161 -40.77 -8.14 -3.41
C LYS A 161 -40.34 -7.19 -4.53
N VAL A 162 -39.13 -6.64 -4.43
CA VAL A 162 -38.56 -5.76 -5.46
C VAL A 162 -38.35 -6.52 -6.75
N ASN A 163 -37.88 -7.77 -6.71
CA ASN A 163 -37.73 -8.58 -7.92
C ASN A 163 -39.07 -8.88 -8.59
N GLU A 164 -40.11 -9.20 -7.81
CA GLU A 164 -41.49 -9.40 -8.30
C GLU A 164 -42.04 -8.14 -8.98
N LEU A 165 -41.85 -6.97 -8.36
CA LEU A 165 -42.36 -5.69 -8.86
C LEU A 165 -41.57 -5.16 -10.06
N THR A 166 -40.26 -5.44 -10.13
CA THR A 166 -39.36 -4.85 -11.14
C THR A 166 -39.03 -5.79 -12.30
N LYS A 167 -39.47 -7.05 -12.25
CA LYS A 167 -39.24 -8.09 -13.28
C LYS A 167 -37.76 -8.19 -13.70
N GLY A 168 -36.84 -8.11 -12.73
CA GLY A 168 -35.39 -8.20 -12.96
C GLY A 168 -34.67 -6.92 -13.42
N LYS A 169 -35.38 -5.80 -13.62
CA LYS A 169 -34.76 -4.51 -13.98
C LYS A 169 -33.82 -3.96 -12.91
N SER A 170 -34.02 -4.34 -11.64
CA SER A 170 -33.18 -3.93 -10.50
C SER A 170 -31.71 -4.38 -10.65
N LEU A 171 -31.48 -5.57 -11.21
CA LEU A 171 -30.12 -6.09 -11.41
C LEU A 171 -29.34 -5.26 -12.44
N GLN A 172 -29.98 -4.91 -13.56
CA GLN A 172 -29.36 -4.09 -14.61
C GLN A 172 -29.01 -2.69 -14.09
N ALA A 173 -29.92 -2.05 -13.35
CA ALA A 173 -29.66 -0.76 -12.72
C ALA A 173 -28.50 -0.82 -11.69
N ASN A 174 -28.41 -1.92 -10.93
CA ASN A 174 -27.32 -2.12 -9.96
C ASN A 174 -25.96 -2.31 -10.64
N ILE A 175 -25.90 -3.04 -11.76
CA ILE A 175 -24.67 -3.17 -12.55
C ILE A 175 -24.27 -1.80 -13.10
N ALA A 176 -25.22 -1.05 -13.66
CA ALA A 176 -24.97 0.26 -14.25
C ALA A 176 -24.43 1.28 -13.23
N LEU A 177 -25.02 1.35 -12.03
CA LEU A 177 -24.53 2.26 -10.98
C LEU A 177 -23.12 1.86 -10.50
N ILE A 178 -22.80 0.56 -10.40
CA ILE A 178 -21.47 0.11 -9.98
C ILE A 178 -20.41 0.52 -11.03
N HIS A 179 -20.70 0.30 -12.32
CA HIS A 179 -19.82 0.76 -13.40
C HIS A 179 -19.64 2.27 -13.38
N ASN A 180 -20.71 3.03 -13.13
CA ASN A 180 -20.64 4.48 -13.04
C ASN A 180 -19.77 4.94 -11.86
N ASN A 181 -19.94 4.35 -10.69
CA ASN A 181 -19.15 4.65 -9.50
C ASN A 181 -17.67 4.33 -9.73
N ALA A 182 -17.35 3.20 -10.39
CA ALA A 182 -15.97 2.82 -10.73
C ALA A 182 -15.34 3.79 -11.73
N ARG A 183 -16.10 4.22 -12.73
CA ARG A 183 -15.66 5.24 -13.70
C ARG A 183 -15.38 6.57 -13.03
N VAL A 184 -16.29 7.07 -12.20
CA VAL A 184 -16.10 8.35 -11.49
C VAL A 184 -14.96 8.25 -10.46
N GLY A 185 -14.93 7.18 -9.67
CA GLY A 185 -13.88 6.95 -8.68
C GLY A 185 -12.48 6.85 -9.29
N SER A 186 -12.33 6.16 -10.42
CA SER A 186 -11.03 6.09 -11.13
C SER A 186 -10.60 7.45 -11.69
N GLN A 187 -11.52 8.24 -12.26
CA GLN A 187 -11.23 9.60 -12.70
C GLN A 187 -10.78 10.51 -11.55
N ILE A 188 -11.43 10.40 -10.39
CA ILE A 188 -11.06 11.15 -9.18
C ILE A 188 -9.68 10.73 -8.68
N ALA A 189 -9.41 9.43 -8.61
CA ALA A 189 -8.10 8.91 -8.19
C ALA A 189 -6.97 9.40 -9.13
N CYS A 190 -7.20 9.37 -10.45
CA CYS A 190 -6.26 9.93 -11.43
C CYS A 190 -6.04 11.44 -11.24
N ALA A 191 -7.10 12.21 -10.97
CA ALA A 191 -6.99 13.63 -10.72
C ALA A 191 -6.22 13.92 -9.41
N LEU A 192 -6.51 13.17 -8.34
CA LEU A 192 -5.85 13.28 -7.04
C LEU A 192 -4.34 13.02 -7.15
N SER A 193 -3.95 11.99 -7.89
CA SER A 193 -2.54 11.68 -8.16
C SER A 193 -1.79 12.86 -8.80
N LYS A 194 -2.43 13.62 -9.71
CA LYS A 194 -1.84 14.81 -10.33
C LYS A 194 -1.72 15.99 -9.37
N THR A 195 -2.65 16.14 -8.42
CA THR A 195 -2.60 17.19 -7.40
C THR A 195 -1.43 16.98 -6.44
N HIS A 196 -1.09 15.74 -6.10
CA HIS A 196 0.12 15.42 -5.33
C HIS A 196 1.44 15.76 -6.06
N HIS A 197 1.42 15.83 -7.40
CA HIS A 197 2.59 16.19 -8.21
C HIS A 197 2.73 17.71 -8.45
N SER A 198 1.64 18.48 -8.32
CA SER A 198 1.62 19.92 -8.63
C SER A 198 1.81 20.83 -7.39
N GLY A 199 1.75 20.27 -6.18
CA GLY A 199 2.06 20.97 -4.92
C GLY A 199 3.51 20.89 -4.45
N LYS A 200 4.41 20.21 -5.19
CA LYS A 200 5.87 20.18 -4.91
C LYS A 200 6.62 21.11 -5.87
N HIS A 201 6.32 22.41 -5.81
CA HIS A 201 7.24 23.45 -6.29
C HIS A 201 7.45 24.48 -5.18
N SER A 202 8.72 24.70 -4.84
CA SER A 202 9.28 25.43 -3.68
C SER A 202 9.26 24.62 -2.38
N SER A 203 10.36 24.18 -1.79
CA SER A 203 11.79 24.50 -1.88
C SER A 203 12.62 23.23 -2.13
N GLN A 204 13.89 23.36 -2.52
CA GLN A 204 14.88 22.32 -2.26
C GLN A 204 14.96 22.15 -0.72
N SER A 205 14.07 21.37 -0.13
CA SER A 205 14.36 20.81 1.20
C SER A 205 15.44 19.75 0.95
N GLU A 206 16.57 19.89 1.62
CA GLU A 206 17.54 18.80 1.72
C GLU A 206 16.80 17.52 2.12
N SER A 207 17.15 16.39 1.51
CA SER A 207 16.45 15.14 1.79
C SER A 207 16.73 14.70 3.22
N ASP A 208 15.71 14.67 4.07
CA ASP A 208 15.84 14.24 5.47
C ASP A 208 16.19 12.75 5.61
N ILE A 209 16.09 11.95 4.54
CA ILE A 209 16.41 10.52 4.55
C ILE A 209 17.38 10.21 3.40
N VAL A 210 18.39 9.39 3.67
CA VAL A 210 19.29 8.86 2.64
C VAL A 210 19.18 7.34 2.63
N VAL A 211 19.08 6.76 1.44
CA VAL A 211 19.05 5.30 1.25
C VAL A 211 20.23 4.92 0.37
N ILE A 212 21.07 4.01 0.85
CA ILE A 212 22.25 3.53 0.14
C ILE A 212 22.10 2.04 -0.09
N GLY A 213 22.00 1.63 -1.35
CA GLY A 213 21.82 0.21 -1.63
C GLY A 213 21.64 -0.17 -3.08
N GLY A 214 21.37 -1.46 -3.29
CA GLY A 214 21.26 -2.06 -4.60
C GLY A 214 19.95 -1.71 -5.31
N ILE A 215 20.04 -1.67 -6.64
CA ILE A 215 18.93 -1.64 -7.59
C ILE A 215 19.18 -2.74 -8.62
N ASN A 216 18.11 -3.44 -9.02
CA ASN A 216 18.18 -4.63 -9.86
C ASN A 216 17.05 -4.64 -10.90
N VAL A 217 17.25 -5.40 -11.98
CA VAL A 217 16.18 -5.90 -12.84
C VAL A 217 16.00 -7.38 -12.57
N ASP A 218 14.81 -7.76 -12.12
CA ASP A 218 14.50 -9.14 -11.76
C ASP A 218 13.73 -9.82 -12.91
N PHE A 219 14.13 -11.03 -13.25
CA PHE A 219 13.49 -11.92 -14.19
C PHE A 219 12.98 -13.14 -13.45
N ILE A 220 11.68 -13.39 -13.51
CA ILE A 220 11.05 -14.57 -12.93
C ILE A 220 10.63 -15.48 -14.07
N ALA A 221 11.39 -16.54 -14.30
CA ALA A 221 11.11 -17.57 -15.27
C ALA A 221 10.30 -18.70 -14.61
N LYS A 222 9.01 -18.82 -14.95
CA LYS A 222 8.11 -19.85 -14.43
C LYS A 222 7.96 -20.98 -15.44
N GLY A 223 8.29 -22.20 -15.03
CA GLY A 223 8.02 -23.42 -15.79
C GLY A 223 6.53 -23.69 -15.90
N LYS A 224 6.08 -24.20 -17.05
CA LYS A 224 4.69 -24.67 -17.26
C LYS A 224 4.52 -26.17 -16.95
N THR A 225 5.61 -26.84 -16.57
CA THR A 225 5.62 -28.26 -16.23
C THR A 225 5.96 -28.42 -14.76
N LYS A 226 5.40 -29.47 -14.14
CA LYS A 226 5.67 -29.83 -12.73
C LYS A 226 7.17 -30.02 -12.45
N THR A 227 7.89 -30.59 -13.41
CA THR A 227 9.33 -30.83 -13.31
C THR A 227 10.06 -29.97 -14.34
N LEU A 228 11.15 -29.34 -13.91
CA LEU A 228 12.11 -28.67 -14.77
C LEU A 228 13.26 -29.62 -15.08
N HIS A 229 13.63 -29.71 -16.36
CA HIS A 229 14.72 -30.56 -16.81
C HIS A 229 15.97 -29.70 -17.07
N PHE A 230 17.03 -29.93 -16.29
CA PHE A 230 18.30 -29.23 -16.47
C PHE A 230 19.00 -29.65 -17.78
N GLY A 231 19.72 -28.72 -18.42
CA GLY A 231 20.47 -28.97 -19.65
C GLY A 231 19.65 -28.92 -20.95
N GLN A 232 18.37 -28.55 -20.89
CA GLN A 232 17.48 -28.41 -22.05
C GLN A 232 16.53 -27.20 -21.92
N THR A 233 15.85 -26.85 -23.02
CA THR A 233 14.83 -25.77 -23.01
C THR A 233 13.53 -26.29 -22.41
N ASN A 234 13.01 -25.61 -21.39
CA ASN A 234 11.74 -25.94 -20.76
C ASN A 234 10.67 -24.92 -21.20
N PRO A 235 9.42 -25.35 -21.47
CA PRO A 235 8.34 -24.43 -21.76
C PRO A 235 7.97 -23.61 -20.52
N GLY A 236 7.87 -22.29 -20.68
CA GLY A 236 7.68 -21.39 -19.55
C GLY A 236 7.13 -20.02 -19.94
N SER A 237 7.13 -19.11 -18.97
CA SER A 237 6.89 -17.68 -19.13
C SER A 237 7.91 -16.91 -18.32
N VAL A 238 8.37 -15.76 -18.81
CA VAL A 238 9.28 -14.88 -18.08
C VAL A 238 8.56 -13.56 -17.78
N CYS A 239 8.62 -13.14 -16.52
CA CYS A 239 8.15 -11.83 -16.08
C CYS A 239 9.36 -10.99 -15.68
N GLN A 240 9.40 -9.74 -16.12
CA GLN A 240 10.38 -8.76 -15.66
C GLN A 240 9.75 -7.89 -14.57
N SER A 241 10.47 -7.65 -13.48
CA SER A 241 10.17 -6.68 -12.45
C SER A 241 11.42 -5.89 -12.07
N PHE A 242 11.29 -4.87 -11.23
CA PHE A 242 12.41 -4.05 -10.79
C PHE A 242 12.69 -4.31 -9.30
N GLY A 243 13.90 -4.76 -9.03
CA GLY A 243 14.41 -5.33 -7.78
C GLY A 243 15.44 -4.47 -7.07
N GLY A 244 15.99 -4.99 -5.97
CA GLY A 244 16.99 -4.32 -5.15
C GLY A 244 16.43 -3.83 -3.82
N VAL A 245 17.09 -4.22 -2.74
CA VAL A 245 16.66 -3.91 -1.37
C VAL A 245 16.72 -2.41 -1.09
N GLY A 246 17.85 -1.76 -1.41
CA GLY A 246 17.98 -0.31 -1.33
C GLY A 246 16.90 0.42 -2.13
N ARG A 247 16.67 0.00 -3.39
CA ARG A 247 15.59 0.57 -4.21
C ARG A 247 14.22 0.33 -3.57
N ASN A 248 13.93 -0.84 -3.00
CA ASN A 248 12.65 -1.12 -2.33
C ASN A 248 12.40 -0.17 -1.16
N ILE A 249 13.41 0.05 -0.32
CA ILE A 249 13.33 0.98 0.80
C ILE A 249 13.04 2.39 0.28
N ALA A 250 13.81 2.86 -0.70
CA ALA A 250 13.66 4.20 -1.26
C ALA A 250 12.31 4.39 -2.00
N ASP A 251 11.83 3.38 -2.73
CA ASP A 251 10.53 3.38 -3.40
C ASP A 251 9.37 3.45 -2.39
N CYS A 252 9.40 2.61 -1.35
CA CYS A 252 8.42 2.62 -0.28
C CYS A 252 8.35 3.98 0.42
N LEU A 253 9.49 4.54 0.82
CA LEU A 253 9.55 5.86 1.45
C LEU A 253 9.04 6.97 0.53
N SER A 254 9.37 6.90 -0.77
CA SER A 254 8.86 7.85 -1.78
C SER A 254 7.34 7.78 -1.91
N ARG A 255 6.77 6.56 -1.90
CA ARG A 255 5.31 6.34 -1.94
C ARG A 255 4.60 6.78 -0.67
N LEU A 256 5.28 6.73 0.48
CA LEU A 256 4.80 7.26 1.77
C LEU A 256 4.88 8.79 1.85
N GLY A 257 5.35 9.47 0.80
CA GLY A 257 5.36 10.93 0.69
C GLY A 257 6.70 11.59 0.99
N HIS A 258 7.69 10.82 1.46
CA HIS A 258 9.06 11.30 1.63
C HIS A 258 9.77 11.45 0.27
N ASN A 259 10.97 12.00 0.27
CA ASN A 259 11.79 12.17 -0.94
C ASN A 259 13.24 11.72 -0.70
N PRO A 260 13.47 10.46 -0.29
CA PRO A 260 14.79 10.00 0.11
C PRO A 260 15.80 10.13 -1.03
N LEU A 261 16.99 10.66 -0.74
CA LEU A 261 18.10 10.60 -1.68
C LEU A 261 18.53 9.13 -1.82
N PHE A 262 18.34 8.55 -2.99
CA PHE A 262 18.76 7.18 -3.27
C PHE A 262 20.15 7.17 -3.92
N ILE A 263 21.12 6.60 -3.20
CA ILE A 263 22.51 6.43 -3.64
C ILE A 263 22.71 4.97 -4.04
N SER A 264 23.08 4.76 -5.31
CA SER A 264 23.22 3.43 -5.91
C SER A 264 24.11 3.46 -7.14
N ALA A 265 24.24 2.32 -7.84
CA ALA A 265 24.95 2.20 -9.10
C ALA A 265 24.19 1.29 -10.09
N THR A 266 24.17 1.70 -11.36
CA THR A 266 23.62 0.96 -12.51
C THR A 266 24.60 1.00 -13.67
N GLY A 267 24.44 0.10 -14.64
CA GLY A 267 25.15 0.18 -15.91
C GLY A 267 24.65 1.33 -16.78
N ALA A 268 25.34 1.61 -17.88
CA ALA A 268 24.85 2.48 -18.95
C ALA A 268 24.13 1.67 -20.04
N ASP A 269 23.18 0.82 -19.64
CA ASP A 269 22.48 -0.13 -20.52
C ASP A 269 20.95 0.10 -20.53
N SER A 270 20.26 -0.65 -21.39
CA SER A 270 18.80 -0.58 -21.51
C SER A 270 18.06 -1.00 -20.24
N HIS A 271 18.69 -1.83 -19.40
CA HIS A 271 18.13 -2.22 -18.10
C HIS A 271 18.11 -1.03 -17.14
N SER A 272 19.19 -0.23 -17.11
CA SER A 272 19.27 1.03 -16.37
C SER A 272 18.18 2.00 -16.83
N ASP A 273 18.01 2.19 -18.14
CA ASP A 273 16.97 3.08 -18.67
C ASP A 273 15.56 2.64 -18.23
N ALA A 274 15.27 1.35 -18.31
CA ALA A 274 13.98 0.79 -17.93
C ALA A 274 13.69 0.97 -16.43
N VAL A 275 14.67 0.67 -15.56
CA VAL A 275 14.48 0.79 -14.11
C VAL A 275 14.42 2.24 -13.65
N LEU A 276 15.23 3.14 -14.22
CA LEU A 276 15.19 4.56 -13.87
C LEU A 276 13.90 5.24 -14.33
N ASN A 277 13.36 4.84 -15.48
CA ASN A 277 12.04 5.31 -15.92
C ASN A 277 10.91 4.82 -14.98
N TYR A 278 11.00 3.58 -14.47
CA TYR A 278 10.07 3.09 -13.44
C TYR A 278 10.21 3.87 -12.13
N CYS A 279 11.42 4.25 -11.74
CA CYS A 279 11.74 5.00 -10.53
C CYS A 279 11.62 6.53 -10.67
N ARG A 280 10.95 7.05 -11.72
CA ARG A 280 10.85 8.50 -11.98
C ARG A 280 10.22 9.34 -10.85
N HIS A 281 9.49 8.71 -9.93
CA HIS A 281 8.89 9.35 -8.76
C HIS A 281 9.82 9.38 -7.54
N MET A 282 10.99 8.75 -7.63
CA MET A 282 12.02 8.72 -6.58
C MET A 282 13.11 9.76 -6.87
N ASN A 283 13.82 10.22 -5.83
CA ASN A 283 15.03 11.01 -6.00
C ASN A 283 16.23 10.10 -6.30
N THR A 284 16.47 9.86 -7.58
CA THR A 284 17.58 9.02 -8.10
C THR A 284 18.83 9.82 -8.44
N SER A 285 18.97 11.08 -7.98
CA SER A 285 20.15 11.91 -8.30
C SER A 285 21.46 11.37 -7.74
N GLY A 286 21.41 10.42 -6.79
CA GLY A 286 22.58 9.72 -6.25
C GLY A 286 22.92 8.42 -6.97
N VAL A 287 22.19 8.03 -8.02
CA VAL A 287 22.42 6.77 -8.76
C VAL A 287 23.47 6.99 -9.86
N ALA A 288 24.62 6.34 -9.71
CA ALA A 288 25.66 6.34 -10.75
C ALA A 288 25.22 5.50 -11.96
N ARG A 289 25.59 5.95 -13.15
CA ARG A 289 25.51 5.19 -14.40
C ARG A 289 26.92 4.94 -14.91
N LEU A 290 27.33 3.67 -14.96
CA LEU A 290 28.71 3.26 -15.27
C LEU A 290 28.76 2.58 -16.64
N GLU A 291 29.60 3.06 -17.56
CA GLU A 291 29.63 2.58 -18.95
C GLU A 291 30.17 1.16 -19.11
N GLU A 292 31.13 0.75 -18.28
CA GLU A 292 31.81 -0.54 -18.36
C GLU A 292 31.21 -1.61 -17.42
N GLN A 293 30.01 -1.38 -16.91
CA GLN A 293 29.34 -2.28 -15.97
C GLN A 293 27.92 -2.58 -16.46
N SER A 294 27.45 -3.80 -16.18
CA SER A 294 26.06 -4.19 -16.42
C SER A 294 25.18 -3.77 -15.24
N THR A 295 23.97 -3.30 -15.50
CA THR A 295 22.95 -3.12 -14.45
C THR A 295 22.66 -4.46 -13.80
N ALA A 296 22.57 -4.48 -12.46
CA ALA A 296 22.38 -5.72 -11.73
C ALA A 296 21.11 -6.44 -12.19
N THR A 297 21.21 -7.75 -12.45
CA THR A 297 20.07 -8.60 -12.80
C THR A 297 19.96 -9.78 -11.85
N TYR A 298 18.73 -10.20 -11.60
CA TYR A 298 18.45 -11.44 -10.86
C TYR A 298 17.51 -12.30 -11.69
N CYS A 299 17.84 -13.56 -11.89
CA CYS A 299 16.98 -14.52 -12.55
C CYS A 299 16.56 -15.59 -11.55
N ALA A 300 15.26 -15.66 -11.27
CA ALA A 300 14.65 -16.74 -10.49
C ALA A 300 13.91 -17.69 -11.45
N VAL A 301 14.35 -18.95 -11.48
CA VAL A 301 13.66 -20.03 -12.17
C VAL A 301 12.81 -20.78 -11.17
N ILE A 302 11.49 -20.75 -11.33
CA ILE A 302 10.53 -21.41 -10.45
C ILE A 302 9.74 -22.49 -11.19
N THR A 303 9.34 -23.52 -10.46
CA THR A 303 8.48 -24.60 -10.98
C THR A 303 7.05 -24.09 -11.23
N GLU A 304 6.20 -24.91 -11.85
CA GLU A 304 4.76 -24.63 -12.00
C GLU A 304 4.08 -24.33 -10.65
N SER A 305 4.49 -25.03 -9.59
CA SER A 305 3.99 -24.85 -8.21
C SER A 305 4.52 -23.59 -7.51
N GLY A 306 5.46 -22.87 -8.13
CA GLY A 306 6.08 -21.67 -7.58
C GLY A 306 7.28 -21.92 -6.66
N GLU A 307 7.80 -23.15 -6.62
CA GLU A 307 9.02 -23.45 -5.85
C GLU A 307 10.25 -22.95 -6.61
N LEU A 308 11.18 -22.29 -5.91
CA LEU A 308 12.44 -21.81 -6.49
C LEU A 308 13.34 -23.01 -6.83
N SER A 309 13.63 -23.18 -8.11
CA SER A 309 14.54 -24.22 -8.61
C SER A 309 15.98 -23.71 -8.70
N LEU A 310 16.17 -22.50 -9.25
CA LEU A 310 17.48 -21.87 -9.40
C LEU A 310 17.34 -20.36 -9.28
N GLY A 311 18.21 -19.72 -8.49
CA GLY A 311 18.40 -18.28 -8.51
C GLY A 311 19.80 -17.97 -9.03
N LEU A 312 19.92 -17.03 -9.98
CA LEU A 312 21.19 -16.55 -10.49
C LEU A 312 21.20 -15.01 -10.44
N GLY A 313 22.18 -14.43 -9.78
CA GLY A 313 22.35 -12.98 -9.70
C GLY A 313 23.63 -12.54 -10.37
N ASP A 314 23.52 -11.60 -11.31
CA ASP A 314 24.64 -10.76 -11.75
C ASP A 314 24.48 -9.41 -11.03
N MET A 315 25.17 -9.25 -9.90
CA MET A 315 24.98 -8.11 -8.99
C MET A 315 26.29 -7.43 -8.59
N ASP A 316 27.38 -7.71 -9.31
CA ASP A 316 28.73 -7.24 -8.96
C ASP A 316 28.82 -5.71 -8.97
N ILE A 317 27.98 -5.04 -9.75
CA ILE A 317 27.91 -3.58 -9.78
C ILE A 317 27.58 -2.95 -8.42
N HIS A 318 26.95 -3.68 -7.49
CA HIS A 318 26.74 -3.20 -6.12
C HIS A 318 28.07 -2.94 -5.39
N GLN A 319 29.18 -3.58 -5.81
CA GLN A 319 30.53 -3.28 -5.32
C GLN A 319 31.03 -1.88 -5.72
N GLN A 320 30.43 -1.27 -6.74
CA GLN A 320 30.76 0.08 -7.19
C GLN A 320 30.13 1.18 -6.34
N ILE A 321 29.25 0.82 -5.39
CA ILE A 321 28.73 1.73 -4.36
C ILE A 321 29.80 1.90 -3.27
N THR A 322 30.95 2.44 -3.67
CA THR A 322 32.16 2.55 -2.85
C THR A 322 32.09 3.70 -1.86
N GLU A 323 32.92 3.65 -0.83
CA GLU A 323 33.18 4.78 0.08
C GLU A 323 33.53 6.06 -0.69
N GLN A 324 34.40 5.96 -1.71
CA GLN A 324 34.79 7.11 -2.53
C GLN A 324 33.60 7.74 -3.25
N TYR A 325 32.66 6.94 -3.74
CA TYR A 325 31.46 7.47 -4.38
C TYR A 325 30.48 8.06 -3.35
N VAL A 326 30.21 7.33 -2.26
CA VAL A 326 29.26 7.75 -1.22
C VAL A 326 29.71 9.01 -0.49
N SER A 327 31.02 9.21 -0.29
CA SER A 327 31.58 10.40 0.36
C SER A 327 31.31 11.72 -0.38
N GLN A 328 30.98 11.66 -1.68
CA GLN A 328 30.54 12.85 -2.43
C GLN A 328 29.21 13.43 -1.90
N PHE A 329 28.45 12.63 -1.14
CA PHE A 329 27.18 12.98 -0.52
C PHE A 329 27.31 13.21 1.00
N GLU A 330 28.52 13.45 1.52
CA GLU A 330 28.76 13.64 2.97
C GLU A 330 27.86 14.72 3.56
N LYS A 331 27.62 15.82 2.85
CA LYS A 331 26.71 16.89 3.32
C LYS A 331 25.31 16.35 3.61
N GLN A 332 24.74 15.57 2.70
CA GLN A 332 23.41 14.99 2.82
C GLN A 332 23.37 13.89 3.89
N LEU A 333 24.45 13.12 4.04
CA LEU A 333 24.57 12.12 5.11
C LEU A 333 24.60 12.79 6.49
N SER A 334 25.35 13.87 6.64
CA SER A 334 25.48 14.62 7.90
C SER A 334 24.23 15.38 8.31
N SER A 335 23.39 15.79 7.34
CA SER A 335 22.13 16.51 7.60
C SER A 335 20.91 15.60 7.69
N ALA A 336 21.05 14.31 7.36
CA ALA A 336 19.94 13.37 7.36
C ALA A 336 19.42 13.10 8.78
N THR A 337 18.12 12.85 8.89
CA THR A 337 17.49 12.31 10.09
C THR A 337 17.66 10.79 10.19
N LEU A 338 17.74 10.11 9.04
CA LEU A 338 17.88 8.66 8.93
C LEU A 338 18.72 8.28 7.70
N VAL A 339 19.64 7.34 7.88
CA VAL A 339 20.35 6.66 6.78
C VAL A 339 19.99 5.18 6.78
N CYS A 340 19.47 4.68 5.66
CA CYS A 340 19.19 3.26 5.45
C CYS A 340 20.29 2.60 4.62
N LEU A 341 20.86 1.51 5.14
CA LEU A 341 21.93 0.73 4.54
C LEU A 341 21.42 -0.64 4.09
N ASP A 342 21.62 -0.95 2.83
CA ASP A 342 21.42 -2.27 2.24
C ASP A 342 22.66 -3.16 2.45
N GLY A 343 22.47 -4.39 2.92
CA GLY A 343 23.54 -5.38 3.12
C GLY A 343 24.29 -5.81 1.85
N ASN A 344 23.81 -5.48 0.65
CA ASN A 344 24.50 -5.78 -0.61
C ASN A 344 25.75 -4.91 -0.83
N ILE A 345 25.86 -3.73 -0.22
CA ILE A 345 26.97 -2.79 -0.47
C ILE A 345 28.29 -3.27 0.18
N PRO A 346 29.46 -2.70 -0.22
CA PRO A 346 30.75 -3.04 0.37
C PRO A 346 30.84 -2.77 1.88
N VAL A 347 31.61 -3.60 2.59
CA VAL A 347 31.86 -3.43 4.03
C VAL A 347 32.56 -2.10 4.33
N SER A 348 33.47 -1.66 3.47
CA SER A 348 34.14 -0.35 3.58
C SER A 348 33.12 0.79 3.55
N THR A 349 32.15 0.73 2.63
CA THR A 349 31.07 1.72 2.54
C THR A 349 30.19 1.72 3.79
N ILE A 350 29.81 0.55 4.30
CA ILE A 350 29.06 0.43 5.57
C ILE A 350 29.85 1.10 6.71
N ASN A 351 31.14 0.80 6.83
CA ASN A 351 31.99 1.37 7.89
C ASN A 351 32.10 2.89 7.77
N TYR A 352 32.31 3.42 6.57
CA TYR A 352 32.37 4.87 6.33
C TYR A 352 31.06 5.56 6.74
N VAL A 353 29.92 5.06 6.27
CA VAL A 353 28.62 5.67 6.58
C VAL A 353 28.32 5.63 8.08
N CYS A 354 28.58 4.51 8.75
CA CYS A 354 28.45 4.42 10.20
C CYS A 354 29.36 5.42 10.94
N SER A 355 30.58 5.65 10.43
CA SER A 355 31.50 6.64 10.99
C SER A 355 30.98 8.07 10.87
N VAL A 356 30.48 8.45 9.69
CA VAL A 356 29.84 9.75 9.44
C VAL A 356 28.60 9.92 10.32
N ALA A 357 27.73 8.91 10.37
CA ALA A 357 26.51 8.94 11.15
C ALA A 357 26.80 9.12 12.65
N LYS A 358 27.78 8.39 13.18
CA LYS A 358 28.23 8.55 14.57
C LYS A 358 28.75 9.96 14.87
N LYS A 359 29.55 10.53 13.96
CA LYS A 359 30.10 11.90 14.10
C LYS A 359 29.01 12.96 14.13
N HIS A 360 27.92 12.76 13.39
CA HIS A 360 26.84 13.72 13.24
C HIS A 360 25.56 13.36 14.01
N ASN A 361 25.60 12.30 14.83
CA ASN A 361 24.47 11.80 15.61
C ASN A 361 23.22 11.50 14.75
N VAL A 362 23.44 10.88 13.58
CA VAL A 362 22.39 10.48 12.63
C VAL A 362 21.98 9.03 12.90
N SER A 363 20.67 8.75 12.86
CA SER A 363 20.18 7.38 13.02
C SER A 363 20.48 6.52 11.80
N VAL A 364 20.89 5.26 12.03
CA VAL A 364 21.22 4.31 10.96
C VAL A 364 20.32 3.08 11.05
N TRP A 365 19.68 2.72 9.94
CA TRP A 365 18.96 1.47 9.76
C TRP A 365 19.77 0.54 8.86
N TYR A 366 20.00 -0.71 9.30
CA TYR A 366 20.64 -1.73 8.48
C TYR A 366 19.64 -2.81 8.03
N GLU A 367 19.58 -3.08 6.73
CA GLU A 367 18.77 -4.17 6.16
C GLU A 367 19.70 -5.32 5.69
N PRO A 368 19.75 -6.44 6.42
CA PRO A 368 20.69 -7.55 6.19
C PRO A 368 20.63 -8.17 4.82
N THR A 369 19.48 -8.16 4.14
CA THR A 369 19.22 -8.85 2.87
C THR A 369 19.26 -10.39 2.97
N ASP A 370 20.38 -10.97 3.39
CA ASP A 370 20.49 -12.42 3.56
C ASP A 370 21.46 -12.77 4.69
N SER A 371 21.52 -14.07 4.99
CA SER A 371 22.35 -14.59 6.08
C SER A 371 23.84 -14.29 5.91
N GLU A 372 24.37 -14.21 4.69
CA GLU A 372 25.79 -13.93 4.45
C GLU A 372 26.10 -12.44 4.61
N LYS A 373 25.18 -11.58 4.20
CA LYS A 373 25.31 -10.13 4.31
C LYS A 373 25.00 -9.62 5.71
N ALA A 374 24.20 -10.34 6.49
CA ALA A 374 23.83 -9.98 7.86
C ALA A 374 25.03 -9.68 8.78
N CYS A 375 26.17 -10.34 8.57
CA CYS A 375 27.35 -10.18 9.41
C CYS A 375 28.14 -8.89 9.14
N LYS A 376 27.97 -8.24 7.98
CA LYS A 376 28.90 -7.21 7.48
C LYS A 376 29.19 -6.08 8.48
N PRO A 377 28.20 -5.43 9.12
CA PRO A 377 28.48 -4.36 10.10
C PRO A 377 29.15 -4.87 11.39
N PHE A 378 29.03 -6.16 11.67
CA PHE A 378 29.55 -6.83 12.87
C PHE A 378 30.98 -7.36 12.67
N LEU A 379 31.53 -7.29 11.45
CA LEU A 379 32.94 -7.57 11.17
C LEU A 379 33.88 -6.45 11.66
N SER A 380 33.33 -5.30 12.03
CA SER A 380 34.03 -4.13 12.57
C SER A 380 33.24 -3.55 13.74
N ASP A 381 33.67 -2.41 14.28
CA ASP A 381 32.91 -1.67 15.30
C ASP A 381 31.74 -0.84 14.70
N ALA A 382 31.47 -0.94 13.39
CA ALA A 382 30.41 -0.18 12.72
C ALA A 382 29.01 -0.47 13.28
N TRP A 383 28.75 -1.71 13.72
CA TRP A 383 27.45 -2.09 14.32
C TRP A 383 27.07 -1.24 15.53
N LYS A 384 28.04 -0.68 16.28
CA LYS A 384 27.80 0.20 17.44
C LYS A 384 27.12 1.52 17.06
N SER A 385 27.12 1.86 15.77
CA SER A 385 26.48 3.07 15.25
C SER A 385 25.10 2.79 14.63
N LEU A 386 24.68 1.51 14.58
CA LEU A 386 23.36 1.15 14.09
C LEU A 386 22.31 1.47 15.15
N SER A 387 21.23 2.14 14.72
CA SER A 387 20.07 2.43 15.56
C SER A 387 18.98 1.37 15.39
N TYR A 388 18.85 0.81 14.18
CA TYR A 388 17.81 -0.15 13.82
C TYR A 388 18.36 -1.23 12.88
N SER A 389 17.73 -2.40 12.92
CA SER A 389 17.95 -3.47 11.95
C SER A 389 16.70 -4.34 11.86
N SER A 390 16.44 -4.92 10.69
CA SER A 390 15.26 -5.77 10.41
C SER A 390 15.61 -7.21 10.02
N PRO A 391 16.41 -7.94 10.83
CA PRO A 391 16.79 -9.30 10.49
C PRO A 391 15.62 -10.26 10.67
N ASN A 392 15.59 -11.28 9.81
CA ASN A 392 14.87 -12.51 10.11
C ASN A 392 15.67 -13.41 11.05
N LEU A 393 15.08 -14.54 11.45
CA LEU A 393 15.70 -15.42 12.43
C LEU A 393 17.07 -15.97 11.97
N ALA A 394 17.24 -16.30 10.69
CA ALA A 394 18.50 -16.82 10.17
C ALA A 394 19.58 -15.73 10.17
N GLU A 395 19.24 -14.52 9.73
CA GLU A 395 20.12 -13.36 9.74
C GLU A 395 20.52 -12.96 11.16
N LEU A 396 19.58 -12.94 12.10
CA LEU A 396 19.84 -12.64 13.50
C LEU A 396 20.79 -13.68 14.13
N CYS A 397 20.59 -14.95 13.82
CA CYS A 397 21.52 -16.01 14.22
C CYS A 397 22.92 -15.79 13.64
N THR A 398 23.05 -15.34 12.38
CA THR A 398 24.35 -14.98 11.82
C THR A 398 24.98 -13.81 12.56
N MET A 399 24.23 -12.73 12.84
CA MET A 399 24.73 -11.58 13.60
C MET A 399 25.29 -11.99 14.97
N ASN A 400 24.54 -12.81 15.72
CA ASN A 400 24.97 -13.31 17.02
C ASN A 400 26.22 -14.16 16.93
N LYS A 401 26.30 -15.06 15.94
CA LYS A 401 27.50 -15.88 15.70
C LYS A 401 28.72 -15.00 15.40
N THR A 402 28.56 -13.95 14.59
CA THR A 402 29.65 -13.01 14.28
C THR A 402 30.16 -12.27 15.52
N LEU A 403 29.27 -11.97 16.48
CA LEU A 403 29.62 -11.36 17.76
C LEU A 403 30.15 -12.35 18.81
N GLY A 404 30.22 -13.65 18.51
CA GLY A 404 30.59 -14.68 19.49
C GLY A 404 29.52 -14.91 20.58
N ILE A 405 28.29 -14.48 20.35
CA ILE A 405 27.17 -14.67 21.27
C ILE A 405 26.60 -16.09 21.09
N PRO A 406 26.39 -16.86 22.17
CA PRO A 406 25.81 -18.20 22.09
C PRO A 406 24.49 -18.21 21.31
N THR A 407 24.46 -18.94 20.20
CA THR A 407 23.29 -19.03 19.32
C THR A 407 22.74 -20.45 19.35
N PRO A 408 21.44 -20.67 19.62
CA PRO A 408 20.89 -22.01 19.68
C PRO A 408 21.02 -22.74 18.34
N GLU A 409 21.64 -23.92 18.33
CA GLU A 409 21.72 -24.77 17.13
C GLU A 409 20.42 -25.55 16.93
N GLY A 410 19.79 -25.45 15.75
CA GLY A 410 18.68 -26.30 15.32
C GLY A 410 17.55 -25.61 14.54
N LYS A 411 17.06 -26.26 13.47
CA LYS A 411 15.80 -25.89 12.80
C LYS A 411 14.61 -26.28 13.68
N GLN A 412 14.14 -25.41 14.58
CA GLN A 412 12.90 -25.63 15.34
C GLN A 412 11.95 -24.43 15.24
N LYS A 413 10.69 -24.72 14.88
CA LYS A 413 9.63 -23.78 14.47
C LYS A 413 8.75 -23.28 15.64
N SER A 414 9.28 -22.90 16.80
CA SER A 414 8.44 -22.39 17.89
C SER A 414 8.83 -21.00 18.39
N THR A 415 7.79 -20.19 18.59
CA THR A 415 7.76 -18.82 19.12
C THR A 415 8.29 -18.72 20.56
N GLU A 416 8.42 -19.83 21.27
CA GLU A 416 8.86 -19.88 22.68
C GLU A 416 10.35 -19.55 22.87
N ARG A 417 11.19 -19.63 21.83
CA ARG A 417 12.64 -19.43 21.93
C ARG A 417 13.14 -18.00 21.72
N LEU A 418 12.31 -17.07 21.25
CA LEU A 418 12.74 -15.65 21.15
C LEU A 418 13.25 -15.17 22.52
N LYS A 419 12.59 -15.55 23.61
CA LYS A 419 13.01 -15.23 24.98
C LYS A 419 14.39 -15.80 25.36
N THR A 420 14.80 -16.93 24.78
CA THR A 420 16.08 -17.60 25.13
C THR A 420 17.27 -16.97 24.42
N VAL A 421 17.08 -16.42 23.22
CA VAL A 421 18.11 -15.58 22.54
C VAL A 421 18.36 -14.29 23.32
N PHE A 422 17.34 -13.79 24.03
CA PHE A 422 17.43 -12.58 24.87
C PHE A 422 17.81 -12.84 26.34
N SER A 423 18.00 -14.10 26.79
CA SER A 423 18.29 -14.40 28.21
C SER A 423 19.77 -14.64 28.52
N GLY A 424 20.66 -14.56 27.52
CA GLY A 424 22.11 -14.65 27.70
C GLY A 424 22.71 -13.26 27.93
N SER A 425 23.11 -13.00 29.18
CA SER A 425 23.92 -11.86 29.67
C SER A 425 24.73 -11.08 28.62
N THR A 426 24.10 -10.07 27.99
CA THR A 426 24.69 -8.83 27.39
C THR A 426 23.60 -7.89 26.84
N VAL A 427 22.34 -8.08 27.22
CA VAL A 427 21.19 -7.28 26.72
C VAL A 427 21.21 -5.84 27.25
N ASP A 428 21.93 -5.56 28.34
CA ASP A 428 22.07 -4.20 28.88
C ASP A 428 22.99 -3.27 28.06
N SER A 429 23.76 -3.82 27.11
CA SER A 429 24.59 -3.03 26.18
C SER A 429 24.02 -2.89 24.77
N PHE A 430 22.80 -3.38 24.52
CA PHE A 430 22.13 -3.36 23.22
C PHE A 430 20.79 -2.60 23.31
N PRO A 431 20.73 -1.31 22.94
CA PRO A 431 19.45 -0.67 22.73
C PRO A 431 18.85 -1.17 21.41
N LEU A 432 17.65 -1.77 21.52
CA LEU A 432 16.68 -2.03 20.45
C LEU A 432 16.91 -3.18 19.47
N PHE A 433 16.24 -4.32 19.74
CA PHE A 433 15.56 -5.08 18.69
C PHE A 433 14.07 -4.78 18.77
N THR A 434 13.55 -3.93 17.89
CA THR A 434 12.12 -4.00 17.54
C THR A 434 11.97 -5.13 16.52
N LEU A 435 11.76 -6.34 17.01
CA LEU A 435 11.46 -7.49 16.15
C LEU A 435 10.08 -7.26 15.50
N MET A 436 10.03 -6.88 14.22
CA MET A 436 8.81 -7.02 13.43
C MET A 436 8.60 -8.51 13.10
N SER A 437 8.13 -9.30 14.07
CA SER A 437 7.98 -10.76 13.96
C SER A 437 6.79 -11.24 13.10
N HIS A 438 6.21 -10.37 12.27
CA HIS A 438 5.05 -10.72 11.42
C HIS A 438 5.21 -10.44 9.93
N ILE A 439 6.42 -10.16 9.47
CA ILE A 439 6.71 -10.18 8.03
C ILE A 439 7.71 -11.30 7.80
N SER A 440 7.21 -12.43 7.30
CA SER A 440 8.03 -13.45 6.66
C SER A 440 8.93 -12.74 5.63
N THR A 441 10.22 -12.60 5.91
CA THR A 441 11.20 -12.01 4.99
C THR A 441 11.41 -12.87 3.74
N GLN A 442 11.03 -14.15 3.77
CA GLN A 442 10.87 -14.95 2.55
C GLN A 442 9.79 -14.39 1.61
N SER A 443 8.87 -13.57 2.13
CA SER A 443 7.82 -12.92 1.36
C SER A 443 8.20 -11.51 0.88
N CYS A 444 9.16 -10.81 1.50
CA CYS A 444 9.56 -9.49 0.99
C CYS A 444 10.29 -9.55 -0.37
N TYR A 445 10.87 -10.68 -0.74
CA TYR A 445 11.53 -10.87 -2.04
C TYR A 445 10.57 -11.08 -3.22
N SER A 446 9.25 -11.21 -2.99
CA SER A 446 8.31 -11.63 -4.04
C SER A 446 7.01 -10.81 -4.14
N TRP A 447 6.79 -9.79 -3.31
CA TRP A 447 5.50 -9.08 -3.28
C TRP A 447 5.37 -7.91 -4.25
N VAL A 448 6.37 -7.63 -5.09
CA VAL A 448 6.21 -6.83 -6.33
C VAL A 448 6.18 -7.73 -7.57
N SER A 449 5.92 -9.04 -7.40
CA SER A 449 5.65 -9.94 -8.51
C SER A 449 4.18 -9.83 -8.90
N CYS A 450 3.95 -9.08 -9.97
CA CYS A 450 2.81 -9.13 -10.88
C CYS A 450 1.74 -10.18 -10.52
N GLU A 451 0.55 -9.74 -10.07
CA GLU A 451 -0.64 -10.61 -9.91
C GLU A 451 -1.00 -11.37 -11.20
N LYS A 452 -0.44 -11.00 -12.36
CA LYS A 452 -0.61 -11.75 -13.62
C LYS A 452 0.14 -13.09 -13.68
N CYS A 453 0.97 -13.43 -12.69
CA CYS A 453 1.74 -14.69 -12.68
C CYS A 453 1.28 -15.74 -11.65
N LYS A 454 0.23 -15.44 -10.86
CA LYS A 454 -0.42 -16.42 -9.99
C LYS A 454 -1.50 -17.18 -10.74
#